data_AF-F3FZ33-F1
#
_entry.id   AF-F3FZ33-F1
#
_cell.length_a   1.000
_cell.length_b   1.000
_cell.length_c   1.000
_cell.angle_alpha   90.00
_cell.angle_beta   90.00
_cell.angle_gamma   90.00
#
_symmetry.space_group_name_H-M   'P 1'
#
loop_
_entity.id
_entity.type
_entity.pdbx_description
1 polymer ?
#
loop_
_entity_poly.entity_id
_entity_poly.type
_entity_poly.pdbx_seq_one_letter_code
_entity_poly.pdbx_strand_id
1 'polypeptide(L)' 'GQLHIGGAGVTRGYLNLPQQQAERFIDSPFVDGDRLYRSGDLVRQ' A
#
# COMPACT_ATOMS: atom_id res chain seq x y z
N GLY A 1 -0.09 -10.60 11.71
CA GLY A 1 -0.10 -10.38 10.25
C GLY A 1 0.50 -9.03 9.93
N GLN A 2 0.81 -8.78 8.65
CA GLN A 2 1.27 -7.47 8.18
C GLN A 2 0.08 -6.54 7.93
N LEU A 3 0.15 -5.32 8.46
CA LEU A 3 -0.86 -4.30 8.22
C LEU A 3 -0.69 -3.67 6.83
N HIS A 4 -1.81 -3.57 6.11
CA HIS A 4 -1.92 -2.91 4.82
C HIS A 4 -3.08 -1.92 4.86
N ILE A 5 -2.90 -0.76 4.21
CA ILE A 5 -3.90 0.32 4.19
C ILE A 5 -4.39 0.51 2.76
N GLY A 6 -5.72 0.50 2.55
CA GLY A 6 -6.37 0.70 1.24
C GLY A 6 -7.35 1.87 1.23
N GLY A 7 -7.94 2.14 0.06
CA GLY A 7 -8.98 3.14 -0.12
C GLY A 7 -8.49 4.59 -0.29
N ALA A 8 -9.45 5.52 -0.27
CA ALA A 8 -9.23 6.93 -0.66
C ALA A 8 -8.16 7.70 0.15
N GLY A 9 -7.81 7.22 1.35
CA GLY A 9 -6.76 7.80 2.18
C GLY A 9 -5.33 7.44 1.76
N VAL A 10 -5.15 6.50 0.84
CA VAL A 10 -3.83 6.11 0.32
C VAL A 10 -3.29 7.21 -0.58
N THR A 11 -2.06 7.67 -0.29
CA THR A 11 -1.41 8.74 -1.07
C THR A 11 -1.12 8.30 -2.50
N ARG A 12 -0.87 9.28 -3.39
CA ARG A 12 -0.45 9.02 -4.77
C ARG A 12 0.84 8.21 -4.83
N GLY A 13 1.76 8.49 -3.91
CA GLY A 13 3.05 7.85 -3.86
C GLY A 13 4.19 8.72 -3.35
N TYR A 14 5.42 8.27 -3.61
CA TYR A 14 6.63 9.05 -3.39
C TYR A 14 7.04 9.81 -4.66
N LEU A 15 7.35 11.10 -4.51
CA LEU A 15 7.83 11.92 -5.62
C LEU A 15 9.26 11.50 -6.02
N ASN A 16 9.48 11.24 -7.31
CA ASN A 16 10.78 10.87 -7.90
C ASN A 16 11.47 9.63 -7.29
N LEU A 17 10.71 8.74 -6.65
CA LEU A 17 11.22 7.51 -6.02
C LEU A 17 10.48 6.26 -6.52
N PRO A 18 10.60 5.90 -7.82
CA PRO A 18 9.81 4.84 -8.44
C PRO A 18 10.06 3.45 -7.83
N GLN A 19 11.27 3.18 -7.35
CA GLN A 19 11.59 1.91 -6.71
C GLN A 19 10.83 1.73 -5.38
N GLN A 20 10.81 2.78 -4.54
CA GLN A 20 10.05 2.76 -3.28
C GLN A 20 8.55 2.72 -3.54
N GLN A 21 8.10 3.39 -4.61
CA GLN A 21 6.72 3.32 -5.06
C GLN A 21 6.29 1.87 -5.31
N ALA A 22 7.04 1.14 -6.13
CA ALA A 22 6.74 -0.24 -6.49
C ALA A 22 6.85 -1.20 -5.28
N GLU A 23 7.75 -0.92 -4.35
CA GLU A 23 7.89 -1.76 -3.14
C GLU A 23 6.75 -1.55 -2.14
N ARG A 24 6.28 -0.31 -1.97
CA ARG A 24 5.33 0.07 -0.92
C ARG A 24 3.87 0.07 -1.36
N PHE A 25 3.58 0.26 -2.64
CA PHE A 25 2.24 0.31 -3.18
C PHE A 25 2.02 -0.87 -4.13
N ILE A 26 1.15 -1.79 -3.72
CA ILE A 26 0.84 -3.02 -4.47
C ILE A 26 -0.62 -3.01 -4.92
N ASP A 27 -0.96 -3.81 -5.92
CA ASP A 27 -2.35 -3.97 -6.34
C ASP A 27 -3.19 -4.63 -5.24
N SER A 28 -4.41 -4.12 -5.05
CA SER A 28 -5.34 -4.67 -4.06
C SER A 28 -5.95 -5.98 -4.58
N PRO A 29 -5.83 -7.10 -3.85
CA PRO A 29 -6.55 -8.33 -4.19
C PRO A 29 -8.03 -8.28 -3.78
N PHE A 30 -8.48 -7.19 -3.15
CA PHE A 30 -9.84 -7.07 -2.60
C PHE A 30 -10.76 -6.20 -3.45
N VAL A 31 -10.19 -5.24 -4.20
CA VAL A 31 -10.93 -4.29 -5.03
C VAL A 31 -10.12 -4.04 -6.30
N ASP A 32 -10.71 -4.40 -7.44
CA ASP A 32 -10.05 -4.25 -8.73
C ASP A 32 -9.72 -2.77 -9.02
N GLY A 33 -8.48 -2.53 -9.43
CA GLY A 33 -7.98 -1.19 -9.75
C GLY A 33 -7.60 -0.33 -8.53
N ASP A 34 -7.78 -0.83 -7.30
CA ASP A 34 -7.31 -0.16 -6.09
C ASP A 34 -5.89 -0.62 -5.71
N ARG A 35 -5.22 0.15 -4.84
CA ARG A 35 -3.87 -0.14 -4.34
C ARG A 35 -3.83 -0.20 -2.83
N LEU A 36 -2.92 -1.03 -2.30
CA LEU A 36 -2.62 -1.12 -0.88
C LEU A 36 -1.24 -0.55 -0.57
N TYR A 37 -1.16 0.23 0.50
CA TYR A 37 0.10 0.67 1.09
C TYR A 37 0.59 -0.30 2.16
N ARG A 38 1.83 -0.77 2.01
CA ARG A 38 2.53 -1.65 2.96
C ARG A 38 3.13 -0.82 4.09
N SER A 39 2.46 -0.76 5.25
CA SER A 39 2.95 0.05 6.37
C SER A 39 4.26 -0.47 6.96
N GLY A 40 4.46 -1.79 6.92
CA GLY A 40 5.59 -2.48 7.54
C GLY A 40 5.31 -2.91 8.98
N ASP A 41 4.13 -2.58 9.51
CA ASP A 41 3.77 -2.94 10.88
C ASP A 41 3.27 -4.38 10.98
N LEU A 42 3.65 -5.06 12.07
CA LEU A 42 3.09 -6.34 12.45
C LEU A 42 2.00 -6.14 13.51
N VAL A 43 0.83 -6.69 13.24
CA VAL A 43 -0.36 -6.56 14.09
C VAL A 43 -0.99 -7.93 14.38
N ARG A 44 -1.84 -8.00 15.39
CA ARG A 44 -2.67 -9.18 15.70
C ARG A 44 -4.05 -8.72 16.16
N GLN A 45 -5.04 -9.60 15.97
CA GLN A 45 -6.34 -9.46 16.64
C GLN A 45 -6.26 -10.01 18.05
#